data_AF-A0ABD5V770-F1
#
_entry.id   AF-A0ABD5V770-F1
#
_cell.length_a   1.000
_cell.length_b   1.000
_cell.length_c   1.000
_cell.angle_alpha   90.00
_cell.angle_beta   90.00
_cell.angle_gamma   90.00
#
_symmetry.space_group_name_H-M   'P 1'
#
loop_
_entity.id
_entity.type
_entity.pdbx_description
1 polymer ?
#
loop_
_entity_poly.entity_id
_entity_poly.type
_entity_poly.pdbx_seq_one_letter_code
_entity_poly.pdbx_strand_id
1 'polypeptide(L)'
;MSEETRRLSMAVVDAFTDEPLSGNAAGVIPEADGLDDDQRQAIAREIAASETAFLSGSERADRRIRYFSPTTEVDLCGHATIASHAHLFERGEIEAGTHTLETNVGVLEIELRSDGTVWMTQDEPEIEPVDLAYEAVADALGVDPAALADVGADLPPAVASTGLPFLVVPVNFLEHLGNAEPDEGAVAELCESVDAAGLYAFTFDTLTAEATLHGRLFAPPLGIAEDPVTGTASGAVGAYLRAVDAFGEDFPDEMVLEQGHFLDCPGEVRVRVGEDVRVGGRAVEAISGSITIAEDEDEDGLIEA
;
A
#
# COMPACT_ATOMS: atom_id res chain seq x y z
N MET A 1 0.14 -3.09 43.77
CA MET A 1 -0.26 -2.04 42.82
C MET A 1 -0.62 -2.83 41.58
N SER A 2 -1.91 -3.06 41.31
CA SER A 2 -2.29 -3.56 39.99
C SER A 2 -2.13 -2.37 39.07
N GLU A 3 -1.19 -2.42 38.13
CA GLU A 3 -1.15 -1.47 37.02
C GLU A 3 -2.55 -1.50 36.39
N GLU A 4 -3.21 -0.34 36.32
CA GLU A 4 -4.51 -0.26 35.65
C GLU A 4 -4.29 -0.55 34.16
N THR A 5 -5.23 -1.29 33.57
CA THR A 5 -5.10 -1.75 32.18
C THR A 5 -6.34 -1.33 31.42
N ARG A 6 -6.11 -0.79 30.22
CA ARG A 6 -7.15 -0.37 29.29
C ARG A 6 -7.30 -1.42 28.19
N ARG A 7 -8.54 -1.72 27.82
CA ARG A 7 -8.87 -2.66 26.74
C ARG A 7 -9.42 -1.88 25.55
N LEU A 8 -8.82 -2.07 24.37
CA LEU A 8 -9.17 -1.41 23.12
C LEU A 8 -9.70 -2.43 22.11
N SER A 9 -10.66 -2.02 21.27
CA SER A 9 -11.05 -2.81 20.10
C SER A 9 -9.90 -2.85 19.10
N MET A 10 -9.69 -3.99 18.45
CA MET A 10 -8.74 -4.12 17.35
C MET A 10 -9.28 -5.04 16.26
N ALA A 11 -8.81 -4.82 15.04
CA ALA A 11 -8.97 -5.76 13.94
C ALA A 11 -7.66 -5.89 13.14
N VAL A 12 -7.50 -7.01 12.45
CA VAL A 12 -6.58 -7.15 11.31
C VAL A 12 -7.45 -7.33 10.08
N VAL A 13 -7.22 -6.46 9.10
CA VAL A 13 -8.07 -6.29 7.92
C VAL A 13 -7.18 -6.40 6.69
N ASP A 14 -7.57 -7.28 5.78
CA ASP A 14 -6.84 -7.58 4.57
C ASP A 14 -7.31 -6.64 3.46
N ALA A 15 -6.45 -5.69 3.08
CA ALA A 15 -6.73 -4.72 2.04
C ALA A 15 -6.44 -5.26 0.63
N PHE A 16 -7.12 -4.69 -0.36
CA PHE A 16 -7.06 -5.07 -1.77
C PHE A 16 -7.54 -6.49 -2.06
N THR A 17 -8.42 -7.03 -1.22
CA THR A 17 -9.00 -8.35 -1.41
C THR A 17 -10.40 -8.43 -0.80
N ASP A 18 -11.19 -9.40 -1.25
CA ASP A 18 -12.42 -9.85 -0.61
C ASP A 18 -12.30 -11.25 0.01
N GLU A 19 -11.12 -11.87 -0.09
CA GLU A 19 -10.79 -13.16 0.52
C GLU A 19 -9.97 -12.98 1.80
N PRO A 20 -10.45 -13.45 2.96
CA PRO A 20 -9.67 -13.40 4.19
C PRO A 20 -8.37 -14.18 4.09
N LEU A 21 -7.35 -13.71 4.81
CA LEU A 21 -5.97 -14.21 4.83
C LEU A 21 -5.25 -14.03 3.49
N SER A 22 -5.56 -12.94 2.79
CA SER A 22 -5.01 -12.60 1.49
C SER A 22 -4.73 -11.10 1.37
N GLY A 23 -4.32 -10.60 0.21
CA GLY A 23 -4.07 -9.17 0.01
C GLY A 23 -2.94 -8.61 0.90
N ASN A 24 -3.09 -7.36 1.37
CA ASN A 24 -2.12 -6.72 2.26
C ASN A 24 -2.75 -6.40 3.63
N ALA A 25 -2.29 -7.09 4.67
CA ALA A 25 -2.86 -7.02 6.01
C ALA A 25 -2.48 -5.72 6.74
N ALA A 26 -3.48 -5.03 7.29
CA ALA A 26 -3.32 -3.89 8.18
C ALA A 26 -4.00 -4.11 9.53
N GLY A 27 -3.33 -3.69 10.60
CA GLY A 27 -3.96 -3.52 11.90
C GLY A 27 -4.87 -2.28 11.89
N VAL A 28 -6.01 -2.35 12.59
CA VAL A 28 -6.92 -1.22 12.76
C VAL A 28 -7.33 -1.10 14.23
N ILE A 29 -7.02 0.05 14.83
CA ILE A 29 -7.54 0.50 16.13
C ILE A 29 -8.55 1.61 15.87
N PRO A 30 -9.87 1.30 15.84
CA PRO A 30 -10.91 2.25 15.42
C PRO A 30 -11.15 3.40 16.41
N GLU A 31 -10.71 3.25 17.66
CA GLU A 31 -10.86 4.20 18.76
C GLU A 31 -9.53 4.34 19.53
N ALA A 32 -8.69 5.25 19.06
CA ALA A 32 -7.32 5.49 19.55
C ALA A 32 -7.17 6.83 20.31
N ASP A 33 -8.28 7.45 20.72
CA ASP A 33 -8.26 8.66 21.54
C ASP A 33 -7.57 8.40 22.90
N GLY A 34 -6.70 9.33 23.28
CA GLY A 34 -5.94 9.28 24.52
C GLY A 34 -4.74 8.32 24.51
N LEU A 35 -4.38 7.72 23.37
CA LEU A 35 -3.12 6.98 23.27
C LEU A 35 -1.95 7.95 23.07
N ASP A 36 -0.80 7.64 23.64
CA ASP A 36 0.46 8.29 23.30
C ASP A 36 1.22 7.53 22.19
N ASP A 37 2.39 8.04 21.79
CA ASP A 37 3.14 7.47 20.67
C ASP A 37 3.84 6.16 21.04
N ASP A 38 4.26 6.01 22.30
CA ASP A 38 4.89 4.79 22.79
C ASP A 38 3.89 3.63 22.85
N GLN A 39 2.64 3.91 23.26
CA GLN A 39 1.53 2.97 23.25
C GLN A 39 1.14 2.56 21.83
N ARG A 40 1.00 3.54 20.89
CA ARG A 40 0.73 3.24 19.48
C ARG A 40 1.81 2.34 18.89
N GLN A 41 3.08 2.68 19.13
CA GLN A 41 4.20 1.88 18.65
C GLN A 41 4.23 0.47 19.27
N ALA A 42 3.93 0.36 20.57
CA ALA A 42 3.86 -0.93 21.26
C ALA A 42 2.72 -1.81 20.71
N ILE A 43 1.55 -1.23 20.45
CA ILE A 43 0.41 -1.92 19.84
C ILE A 43 0.75 -2.38 18.43
N ALA A 44 1.30 -1.50 17.59
CA ALA A 44 1.67 -1.84 16.21
C ALA A 44 2.69 -2.99 16.16
N ARG A 45 3.67 -2.98 17.07
CA ARG A 45 4.64 -4.06 17.23
C ARG A 45 4.01 -5.38 17.68
N GLU A 46 3.02 -5.34 18.57
CA GLU A 46 2.33 -6.55 19.06
C GLU A 46 1.41 -7.16 17.99
N ILE A 47 0.72 -6.32 17.21
CA ILE A 47 -0.13 -6.76 16.09
C ILE A 47 0.74 -7.33 14.95
N ALA A 48 1.90 -6.75 14.71
CA ALA A 48 2.89 -7.22 13.73
C ALA A 48 2.36 -7.36 12.29
N ALA A 49 1.36 -6.53 11.92
CA ALA A 49 1.00 -6.28 10.53
C ALA A 49 2.00 -5.30 9.87
N SER A 50 1.95 -5.16 8.54
CA SER A 50 2.79 -4.21 7.79
C SER A 50 2.68 -2.80 8.40
N GLU A 51 1.45 -2.32 8.54
CA GLU A 51 1.12 -1.12 9.31
C GLU A 51 -0.12 -1.34 10.16
N THR A 52 -0.22 -0.58 11.26
CA THR A 52 -1.42 -0.43 12.07
C THR A 52 -1.93 1.00 12.00
N ALA A 53 -3.19 1.15 11.61
CA ALA A 53 -3.92 2.42 11.59
C ALA A 53 -4.59 2.70 12.93
N PHE A 54 -4.41 3.91 13.45
CA PHE A 54 -5.00 4.38 14.70
C PHE A 54 -5.95 5.54 14.39
N LEU A 55 -7.25 5.32 14.57
CA LEU A 55 -8.29 6.30 14.30
C LEU A 55 -8.70 7.05 15.56
N SER A 56 -8.81 8.38 15.50
CA SER A 56 -9.23 9.23 16.61
C SER A 56 -10.16 10.35 16.14
N GLY A 57 -10.69 11.15 17.07
CA GLY A 57 -11.40 12.38 16.73
C GLY A 57 -10.51 13.38 15.99
N SER A 58 -11.11 14.21 15.13
CA SER A 58 -10.46 15.34 14.45
C SER A 58 -11.30 16.61 14.58
N GLU A 59 -10.63 17.76 14.66
CA GLU A 59 -11.27 19.07 14.58
C GLU A 59 -11.33 19.63 13.13
N ARG A 60 -10.64 18.97 12.19
CA ARG A 60 -10.39 19.45 10.82
C ARG A 60 -11.01 18.57 9.74
N ALA A 61 -11.39 17.36 10.08
CA ALA A 61 -11.89 16.31 9.20
C ALA A 61 -12.89 15.43 9.97
N ASP A 62 -13.49 14.45 9.29
CA ASP A 62 -14.44 13.52 9.94
C ASP A 62 -13.73 12.65 10.98
N ARG A 63 -12.48 12.23 10.69
CA ARG A 63 -11.60 11.49 11.61
C ARG A 63 -10.13 11.88 11.40
N ARG A 64 -9.29 11.61 12.40
CA ARG A 64 -7.83 11.61 12.28
C ARG A 64 -7.33 10.18 12.25
N ILE A 65 -6.28 9.93 11.47
CA ILE A 65 -5.58 8.65 11.40
C ILE A 65 -4.07 8.86 11.53
N ARG A 66 -3.41 7.92 12.21
CA ARG A 66 -1.95 7.79 12.22
C ARG A 66 -1.57 6.34 11.91
N TYR A 67 -0.42 6.13 11.29
CA TYR A 67 0.01 4.82 10.82
C TYR A 67 1.33 4.45 11.48
N PHE A 68 1.43 3.27 12.06
CA PHE A 68 2.67 2.78 12.64
C PHE A 68 3.00 1.43 12.02
N SER A 69 4.19 1.32 11.47
CA SER A 69 4.84 0.02 11.28
C SER A 69 5.25 -0.57 12.64
N PRO A 70 5.70 -1.83 12.71
CA PRO A 70 6.21 -2.41 13.94
C PRO A 70 7.41 -1.67 14.57
N THR A 71 8.07 -0.78 13.82
CA THR A 71 9.31 -0.11 14.25
C THR A 71 9.22 1.41 14.29
N THR A 72 8.35 2.03 13.50
CA THR A 72 8.24 3.49 13.41
C THR A 72 6.89 3.97 12.89
N GLU A 73 6.55 5.23 13.15
CA GLU A 73 5.42 5.90 12.51
C GLU A 73 5.72 6.21 11.03
N VAL A 74 4.71 6.08 10.18
CA VAL A 74 4.75 6.50 8.79
C VAL A 74 3.67 7.55 8.51
N ASP A 75 3.99 8.53 7.69
CA ASP A 75 3.11 9.70 7.48
C ASP A 75 1.84 9.37 6.68
N LEU A 76 1.91 8.35 5.82
CA LEU A 76 0.79 7.91 4.99
C LEU A 76 0.92 6.41 4.67
N CYS A 77 -0.19 5.68 4.72
CA CYS A 77 -0.26 4.29 4.24
C CYS A 77 -1.60 4.03 3.55
N GLY A 78 -1.56 3.72 2.25
CA GLY A 78 -2.76 3.53 1.43
C GLY A 78 -3.57 2.29 1.83
N HIS A 79 -2.92 1.13 1.96
CA HIS A 79 -3.65 -0.11 2.26
C HIS A 79 -4.30 -0.05 3.65
N ALA A 80 -3.61 0.52 4.65
CA ALA A 80 -4.16 0.74 5.98
C ALA A 80 -5.33 1.74 5.99
N THR A 81 -5.32 2.75 5.10
CA THR A 81 -6.45 3.67 4.90
C THR A 81 -7.67 2.95 4.34
N ILE A 82 -7.48 2.09 3.32
CA ILE A 82 -8.54 1.28 2.70
C ILE A 82 -9.12 0.30 3.73
N ALA A 83 -8.25 -0.43 4.43
CA ALA A 83 -8.62 -1.32 5.52
C ALA A 83 -9.46 -0.61 6.60
N SER A 84 -9.03 0.57 7.04
CA SER A 84 -9.74 1.36 8.05
C SER A 84 -11.15 1.75 7.62
N HIS A 85 -11.32 2.25 6.39
CA HIS A 85 -12.63 2.65 5.89
C HIS A 85 -13.56 1.46 5.64
N ALA A 86 -13.03 0.36 5.10
CA ALA A 86 -13.79 -0.86 4.91
C ALA A 86 -14.27 -1.43 6.25
N HIS A 87 -13.40 -1.46 7.27
CA HIS A 87 -13.76 -1.91 8.62
C HIS A 87 -14.88 -1.05 9.24
N LEU A 88 -14.73 0.29 9.19
CA LEU A 88 -15.77 1.19 9.71
C LEU A 88 -17.09 1.03 8.95
N PHE A 89 -17.04 0.83 7.63
CA PHE A 89 -18.23 0.63 6.80
C PHE A 89 -18.95 -0.68 7.12
N GLU A 90 -18.20 -1.79 7.24
CA GLU A 90 -18.74 -3.11 7.56
C GLU A 90 -19.43 -3.12 8.94
N ARG A 91 -18.89 -2.35 9.90
CA ARG A 91 -19.47 -2.19 11.24
C ARG A 91 -20.65 -1.22 11.30
N GLY A 92 -20.97 -0.54 10.19
CA GLY A 92 -22.03 0.45 10.11
C GLY A 92 -21.72 1.74 10.87
N GLU A 93 -20.44 2.05 11.09
CA GLU A 93 -19.98 3.26 11.77
C GLU A 93 -19.85 4.46 10.83
N ILE A 94 -19.73 4.19 9.53
CA ILE A 94 -19.79 5.19 8.45
C ILE A 94 -20.70 4.69 7.32
N GLU A 95 -21.29 5.61 6.57
CA GLU A 95 -22.08 5.31 5.37
C GLU A 95 -21.23 5.48 4.10
N ALA A 96 -21.69 4.93 2.98
CA ALA A 96 -21.08 5.21 1.68
C ALA A 96 -21.17 6.71 1.34
N GLY A 97 -20.12 7.26 0.74
CA GLY A 97 -19.99 8.68 0.45
C GLY A 97 -18.54 9.13 0.48
N THR A 98 -18.35 10.43 0.49
CA THR A 98 -17.05 11.08 0.61
C THR A 98 -16.77 11.39 2.07
N HIS A 99 -15.62 10.95 2.57
CA HIS A 99 -15.13 11.16 3.94
C HIS A 99 -13.83 11.95 3.91
N THR A 100 -13.61 12.78 4.91
CA THR A 100 -12.36 13.52 5.10
C THR A 100 -11.55 12.90 6.22
N LEU A 101 -10.24 12.72 5.97
CA LEU A 101 -9.34 12.03 6.87
C LEU A 101 -8.10 12.88 7.13
N GLU A 102 -7.92 13.34 8.37
CA GLU A 102 -6.71 14.07 8.78
C GLU A 102 -5.55 13.11 9.01
N THR A 103 -4.43 13.34 8.33
CA THR A 103 -3.15 12.62 8.46
C THR A 103 -2.04 13.56 8.95
N ASN A 104 -0.79 13.10 9.00
CA ASN A 104 0.36 13.96 9.29
C ASN A 104 0.71 14.94 8.15
N VAL A 105 0.31 14.61 6.93
CA VAL A 105 0.65 15.38 5.72
C VAL A 105 -0.51 16.24 5.19
N GLY A 106 -1.70 16.11 5.76
CA GLY A 106 -2.84 16.95 5.38
C GLY A 106 -4.19 16.29 5.64
N VAL A 107 -5.25 16.87 5.09
CA VAL A 107 -6.58 16.24 5.06
C VAL A 107 -6.76 15.61 3.70
N LEU A 108 -7.05 14.31 3.67
CA LEU A 108 -7.32 13.54 2.48
C LEU A 108 -8.83 13.36 2.30
N GLU A 109 -9.26 13.27 1.04
CA GLU A 109 -10.62 12.90 0.67
C GLU A 109 -10.65 11.42 0.26
N ILE A 110 -11.53 10.65 0.91
CA ILE A 110 -11.71 9.21 0.70
C ILE A 110 -13.12 8.95 0.20
N GLU A 111 -13.27 8.38 -0.99
CA GLU A 111 -14.57 7.97 -1.54
C GLU A 111 -14.83 6.52 -1.19
N LEU A 112 -15.85 6.27 -0.37
CA LEU A 112 -16.35 4.95 -0.04
C LEU A 112 -17.62 4.66 -0.84
N ARG A 113 -17.60 3.62 -1.66
CA ARG A 113 -18.76 3.21 -2.46
C ARG A 113 -19.69 2.30 -1.67
N SER A 114 -20.96 2.28 -2.07
CA SER A 114 -21.99 1.40 -1.51
C SER A 114 -21.68 -0.09 -1.66
N ASP A 115 -20.78 -0.45 -2.56
CA ASP A 115 -20.35 -1.83 -2.77
C ASP A 115 -19.14 -2.21 -1.90
N GLY A 116 -18.65 -1.30 -1.05
CA GLY A 116 -17.50 -1.50 -0.17
C GLY A 116 -16.15 -1.08 -0.77
N THR A 117 -16.10 -0.65 -2.04
CA THR A 117 -14.85 -0.19 -2.66
C THR A 117 -14.45 1.16 -2.09
N VAL A 118 -13.24 1.25 -1.54
CA VAL A 118 -12.65 2.50 -1.02
C VAL A 118 -11.70 3.06 -2.08
N TRP A 119 -11.76 4.36 -2.33
CA TRP A 119 -10.90 5.08 -3.27
C TRP A 119 -10.22 6.25 -2.59
N MET A 120 -8.94 6.46 -2.89
CA MET A 120 -8.18 7.63 -2.48
C MET A 120 -7.43 8.24 -3.66
N THR A 121 -7.21 9.54 -3.59
CA THR A 121 -6.33 10.25 -4.52
C THR A 121 -4.88 10.14 -4.03
N GLN A 122 -3.95 9.96 -4.97
CA GLN A 122 -2.51 9.97 -4.70
C GLN A 122 -1.90 11.33 -5.07
N ASP A 123 -0.63 11.52 -4.74
CA ASP A 123 0.06 12.76 -5.10
C ASP A 123 0.24 12.89 -6.63
N GLU A 124 0.51 14.10 -7.08
CA GLU A 124 0.76 14.40 -8.48
C GLU A 124 1.89 13.51 -9.01
N PRO A 125 1.69 12.80 -10.14
CA PRO A 125 2.64 11.79 -10.56
C PRO A 125 3.91 12.41 -11.13
N GLU A 126 5.06 11.87 -10.73
CA GLU A 126 6.38 12.19 -11.28
C GLU A 126 6.95 10.96 -12.00
N ILE A 127 7.29 11.11 -13.29
CA ILE A 127 7.79 10.02 -14.13
C ILE A 127 9.11 10.44 -14.78
N GLU A 128 10.18 9.70 -14.48
CA GLU A 128 11.51 9.91 -15.03
C GLU A 128 12.03 8.61 -15.68
N PRO A 129 12.08 8.52 -17.02
CA PRO A 129 12.71 7.41 -17.70
C PRO A 129 14.19 7.28 -17.30
N VAL A 130 14.65 6.05 -17.08
CA VAL A 130 16.02 5.77 -16.68
C VAL A 130 16.76 4.96 -17.74
N ASP A 131 18.05 5.27 -17.92
CA ASP A 131 18.93 4.53 -18.83
C ASP A 131 19.68 3.45 -18.06
N LEU A 132 19.00 2.33 -17.83
CA LEU A 132 19.55 1.15 -17.17
C LEU A 132 19.82 0.05 -18.20
N ALA A 133 20.96 -0.62 -18.08
CA ALA A 133 21.25 -1.79 -18.89
C ALA A 133 20.30 -2.93 -18.51
N TYR A 134 19.59 -3.51 -19.49
CA TYR A 134 18.67 -4.62 -19.23
C TYR A 134 19.35 -5.81 -18.58
N GLU A 135 20.64 -6.04 -18.87
CA GLU A 135 21.42 -7.08 -18.20
C GLU A 135 21.50 -6.86 -16.69
N ALA A 136 21.71 -5.61 -16.24
CA ALA A 136 21.79 -5.33 -14.80
C ALA A 136 20.43 -5.51 -14.10
N VAL A 137 19.34 -5.09 -14.76
CA VAL A 137 17.98 -5.26 -14.23
C VAL A 137 17.59 -6.74 -14.21
N ALA A 138 17.93 -7.49 -15.26
CA ALA A 138 17.65 -8.91 -15.36
C ALA A 138 18.45 -9.73 -14.34
N ASP A 139 19.73 -9.40 -14.14
CA ASP A 139 20.57 -10.00 -13.10
C ASP A 139 19.97 -9.75 -11.69
N ALA A 140 19.49 -8.52 -11.42
CA ALA A 140 18.87 -8.18 -10.14
C ALA A 140 17.54 -8.93 -9.91
N LEU A 141 16.74 -9.13 -10.97
CA LEU A 141 15.47 -9.87 -10.91
C LEU A 141 15.64 -11.40 -11.00
N GLY A 142 16.83 -11.90 -11.33
CA GLY A 142 17.06 -13.32 -11.57
C GLY A 142 16.34 -13.85 -12.80
N VAL A 143 16.21 -13.05 -13.87
CA VAL A 143 15.55 -13.43 -15.13
C VAL A 143 16.50 -13.37 -16.33
N ASP A 144 16.11 -13.95 -17.46
CA ASP A 144 16.85 -13.79 -18.72
C ASP A 144 16.67 -12.35 -19.25
N PRO A 145 17.74 -11.65 -19.69
CA PRO A 145 17.62 -10.31 -20.28
C PRO A 145 16.62 -10.19 -21.43
N ALA A 146 16.36 -11.27 -22.17
CA ALA A 146 15.34 -11.32 -23.21
C ALA A 146 13.91 -11.12 -22.67
N ALA A 147 13.66 -11.39 -21.38
CA ALA A 147 12.38 -11.13 -20.73
C ALA A 147 12.07 -9.62 -20.64
N LEU A 148 13.11 -8.78 -20.67
CA LEU A 148 13.00 -7.32 -20.56
C LEU A 148 13.16 -6.62 -21.92
N ALA A 149 14.09 -7.09 -22.76
CA ALA A 149 14.51 -6.37 -23.96
C ALA A 149 13.38 -6.14 -24.99
N ASP A 150 12.51 -7.14 -25.20
CA ASP A 150 11.45 -7.06 -26.21
C ASP A 150 10.35 -6.06 -25.81
N VAL A 151 9.93 -6.10 -24.54
CA VAL A 151 8.90 -5.18 -24.01
C VAL A 151 9.49 -3.79 -23.72
N GLY A 152 10.75 -3.74 -23.29
CA GLY A 152 11.47 -2.53 -22.95
C GLY A 152 11.73 -1.60 -24.14
N ALA A 153 11.66 -2.11 -25.37
CA ALA A 153 11.77 -1.30 -26.57
C ALA A 153 10.59 -0.32 -26.73
N ASP A 154 9.39 -0.74 -26.32
CA ASP A 154 8.17 0.06 -26.35
C ASP A 154 7.87 0.72 -24.99
N LEU A 155 8.32 0.10 -23.90
CA LEU A 155 8.08 0.53 -22.52
C LEU A 155 9.41 0.62 -21.76
N PRO A 156 10.16 1.74 -21.84
CA PRO A 156 11.44 1.85 -21.16
C PRO A 156 11.27 1.86 -19.64
N PRO A 157 12.19 1.27 -18.86
CA PRO A 157 12.18 1.41 -17.41
C PRO A 157 12.17 2.89 -16.98
N ALA A 158 11.45 3.19 -15.91
CA ALA A 158 11.34 4.53 -15.38
C ALA A 158 11.21 4.50 -13.86
N VAL A 159 11.66 5.56 -13.21
CA VAL A 159 11.23 5.86 -11.84
C VAL A 159 9.89 6.56 -11.94
N ALA A 160 8.87 6.00 -11.30
CA ALA A 160 7.54 6.57 -11.23
C ALA A 160 7.14 6.74 -9.76
N SER A 161 6.57 7.89 -9.44
CA SER A 161 6.12 8.24 -8.09
C SER A 161 4.73 8.84 -8.14
N THR A 162 3.93 8.51 -7.14
CA THR A 162 2.69 9.20 -6.75
C THR A 162 2.70 9.49 -5.24
N GLY A 163 3.91 9.73 -4.72
CA GLY A 163 4.22 9.99 -3.31
C GLY A 163 5.49 9.26 -2.86
N LEU A 164 5.69 8.01 -3.30
CA LEU A 164 6.91 7.23 -3.09
C LEU A 164 7.44 6.71 -4.44
N PRO A 165 8.72 6.94 -4.79
CA PRO A 165 9.27 6.56 -6.09
C PRO A 165 9.55 5.05 -6.17
N PHE A 166 9.17 4.43 -7.28
CA PHE A 166 9.46 3.03 -7.60
C PHE A 166 10.10 2.92 -8.97
N LEU A 167 11.10 2.04 -9.10
CA LEU A 167 11.63 1.64 -10.39
C LEU A 167 10.65 0.68 -11.06
N VAL A 168 9.94 1.17 -12.08
CA VAL A 168 8.94 0.42 -12.84
C VAL A 168 9.63 -0.32 -13.98
N VAL A 169 9.48 -1.65 -14.01
CA VAL A 169 10.15 -2.54 -14.98
C VAL A 169 9.12 -3.44 -15.68
N PRO A 170 8.87 -3.24 -16.98
CA PRO A 170 8.03 -4.16 -17.73
C PRO A 170 8.74 -5.47 -18.04
N VAL A 171 7.99 -6.57 -17.98
CA VAL A 171 8.40 -7.94 -18.27
C VAL A 171 7.41 -8.53 -19.28
N ASN A 172 7.90 -9.20 -20.32
CA ASN A 172 7.05 -9.58 -21.47
C ASN A 172 5.98 -10.64 -21.17
N PHE A 173 6.20 -11.58 -20.24
CA PHE A 173 5.28 -12.68 -19.94
C PHE A 173 5.20 -12.99 -18.44
N LEU A 174 4.06 -13.53 -18.02
CA LEU A 174 3.81 -13.94 -16.65
C LEU A 174 4.76 -15.06 -16.22
N GLU A 175 5.11 -15.96 -17.14
CA GLU A 175 6.07 -17.04 -16.86
C GLU A 175 7.43 -16.49 -16.40
N HIS A 176 7.92 -15.41 -17.02
CA HIS A 176 9.21 -14.82 -16.61
C HIS A 176 9.09 -14.08 -15.29
N LEU A 177 8.03 -13.28 -15.11
CA LEU A 177 7.80 -12.55 -13.86
C LEU A 177 7.55 -13.50 -12.68
N GLY A 178 6.80 -14.58 -12.89
CA GLY A 178 6.49 -15.58 -11.88
C GLY A 178 7.67 -16.46 -11.48
N ASN A 179 8.63 -16.67 -12.39
CA ASN A 179 9.87 -17.38 -12.09
C ASN A 179 11.01 -16.46 -11.64
N ALA A 180 10.78 -15.14 -11.51
CA ALA A 180 11.81 -14.21 -11.06
C ALA A 180 12.22 -14.54 -9.61
N GLU A 181 13.52 -14.66 -9.39
CA GLU A 181 14.19 -14.89 -8.10
C GLU A 181 15.14 -13.71 -7.82
N PRO A 182 14.63 -12.61 -7.25
CA PRO A 182 15.41 -11.39 -7.10
C PRO A 182 16.58 -11.56 -6.11
N ASP A 183 17.74 -11.01 -6.46
CA ASP A 183 18.82 -10.80 -5.50
C ASP A 183 18.55 -9.50 -4.74
N GLU A 184 18.20 -9.61 -3.45
CA GLU A 184 17.83 -8.46 -2.62
C GLU A 184 18.93 -7.37 -2.59
N GLY A 185 20.21 -7.77 -2.63
CA GLY A 185 21.33 -6.84 -2.64
C GLY A 185 21.44 -6.09 -3.97
N ALA A 186 21.34 -6.81 -5.09
CA ALA A 186 21.37 -6.20 -6.41
C ALA A 186 20.14 -5.29 -6.65
N VAL A 187 18.96 -5.70 -6.19
CA VAL A 187 17.75 -4.84 -6.24
C VAL A 187 17.95 -3.58 -5.40
N ALA A 188 18.53 -3.68 -4.20
CA ALA A 188 18.81 -2.53 -3.36
C ALA A 188 19.80 -1.56 -4.03
N GLU A 189 20.91 -2.07 -4.57
CA GLU A 189 21.92 -1.26 -5.29
C GLU A 189 21.32 -0.58 -6.53
N LEU A 190 20.48 -1.29 -7.28
CA LEU A 190 19.81 -0.76 -8.46
C LEU A 190 18.85 0.38 -8.07
N CYS A 191 18.01 0.16 -7.06
CA CYS A 191 17.07 1.16 -6.56
C CYS A 191 17.80 2.40 -6.01
N GLU A 192 18.88 2.22 -5.24
CA GLU A 192 19.72 3.32 -4.74
C GLU A 192 20.33 4.13 -5.88
N SER A 193 20.73 3.49 -6.98
CA SER A 193 21.34 4.18 -8.13
C SER A 193 20.41 5.14 -8.88
N VAL A 194 19.09 4.99 -8.69
CA VAL A 194 18.04 5.80 -9.32
C VAL A 194 17.10 6.44 -8.29
N ASP A 195 17.49 6.51 -7.02
CA ASP A 195 16.69 7.08 -5.92
C ASP A 195 15.26 6.49 -5.80
N ALA A 196 15.09 5.19 -6.04
CA ALA A 196 13.82 4.48 -5.88
C ALA A 196 13.72 3.74 -4.53
N ALA A 197 12.51 3.62 -3.98
CA ALA A 197 12.23 2.88 -2.75
C ALA A 197 12.07 1.36 -2.98
N GLY A 198 11.86 0.94 -4.22
CA GLY A 198 11.72 -0.46 -4.61
C GLY A 198 11.55 -0.61 -6.12
N LEU A 199 11.57 -1.86 -6.58
CA LEU A 199 11.41 -2.24 -7.98
C LEU A 199 10.04 -2.91 -8.17
N TYR A 200 9.18 -2.29 -8.96
CA TYR A 200 7.89 -2.84 -9.35
C TYR A 200 8.00 -3.46 -10.75
N ALA A 201 8.09 -4.79 -10.81
CA ALA A 201 8.12 -5.53 -12.06
C ALA A 201 6.70 -5.93 -12.47
N PHE A 202 6.31 -5.69 -13.73
CA PHE A 202 4.94 -5.95 -14.18
C PHE A 202 4.86 -6.52 -15.59
N THR A 203 3.74 -7.18 -15.91
CA THR A 203 3.43 -7.67 -17.25
C THR A 203 1.96 -7.47 -17.58
N PHE A 204 1.61 -7.46 -18.87
CA PHE A 204 0.21 -7.47 -19.35
C PHE A 204 -0.36 -8.89 -19.45
N ASP A 205 0.46 -9.93 -19.25
CA ASP A 205 0.03 -11.32 -19.20
C ASP A 205 -0.44 -11.65 -17.79
N THR A 206 -1.75 -11.79 -17.60
CA THR A 206 -2.39 -11.87 -16.27
C THR A 206 -3.00 -13.24 -16.00
N LEU A 207 -3.20 -13.55 -14.72
CA LEU A 207 -3.89 -14.77 -14.26
C LEU A 207 -5.41 -14.68 -14.50
N THR A 208 -5.96 -13.48 -14.33
CA THR A 208 -7.40 -13.20 -14.53
C THR A 208 -7.63 -12.38 -15.81
N ALA A 209 -8.78 -12.57 -16.46
CA ALA A 209 -9.11 -11.84 -17.69
C ALA A 209 -9.55 -10.40 -17.41
N GLU A 210 -9.93 -10.13 -16.16
CA GLU A 210 -10.36 -8.83 -15.65
C GLU A 210 -9.17 -7.93 -15.28
N ALA A 211 -8.02 -8.52 -14.92
CA ALA A 211 -6.79 -7.78 -14.66
C ALA A 211 -6.21 -7.17 -15.94
N THR A 212 -5.68 -5.96 -15.80
CA THR A 212 -4.93 -5.24 -16.82
C THR A 212 -3.45 -5.60 -16.75
N LEU A 213 -2.90 -5.73 -15.55
CA LEU A 213 -1.49 -6.06 -15.32
C LEU A 213 -1.34 -7.04 -14.16
N HIS A 214 -0.29 -7.85 -14.22
CA HIS A 214 0.23 -8.59 -13.09
C HIS A 214 1.50 -7.92 -12.61
N GLY A 215 1.61 -7.65 -11.31
CA GLY A 215 2.76 -6.98 -10.70
C GLY A 215 3.41 -7.80 -9.59
N ARG A 216 4.67 -7.48 -9.30
CA ARG A 216 5.42 -7.87 -8.10
C ARG A 216 6.24 -6.67 -7.63
N LEU A 217 6.22 -6.37 -6.33
CA LEU A 217 7.02 -5.30 -5.74
C LEU A 217 8.12 -5.88 -4.86
N PHE A 218 9.37 -5.61 -5.22
CA PHE A 218 10.54 -5.89 -4.39
C PHE A 218 11.05 -4.60 -3.76
N ALA A 219 11.01 -4.49 -2.43
CA ALA A 219 11.44 -3.28 -1.73
C ALA A 219 12.53 -3.53 -0.66
N PRO A 220 13.66 -4.21 -0.96
CA PRO A 220 14.76 -4.36 -0.01
C PRO A 220 15.27 -3.05 0.62
N PRO A 221 15.28 -1.88 -0.05
CA PRO A 221 15.61 -0.60 0.60
C PRO A 221 14.71 -0.25 1.80
N LEU A 222 13.48 -0.75 1.82
CA LEU A 222 12.52 -0.61 2.92
C LEU A 222 12.58 -1.76 3.92
N GLY A 223 13.50 -2.72 3.75
CA GLY A 223 13.59 -3.93 4.57
C GLY A 223 12.52 -4.97 4.24
N ILE A 224 11.85 -4.86 3.08
CA ILE A 224 10.78 -5.77 2.64
C ILE A 224 11.27 -6.53 1.41
N ALA A 225 11.44 -7.85 1.51
CA ALA A 225 11.89 -8.65 0.37
C ALA A 225 10.90 -8.57 -0.81
N GLU A 226 9.61 -8.81 -0.54
CA GLU A 226 8.52 -8.65 -1.51
C GLU A 226 7.25 -8.23 -0.75
N ASP A 227 6.58 -7.17 -1.24
CA ASP A 227 5.31 -6.68 -0.67
C ASP A 227 4.11 -7.33 -1.39
N PRO A 228 3.09 -7.83 -0.66
CA PRO A 228 2.00 -8.60 -1.29
C PRO A 228 1.14 -7.77 -2.22
N VAL A 229 0.68 -6.58 -1.82
CA VAL A 229 -0.15 -5.72 -2.67
C VAL A 229 0.10 -4.25 -2.36
N THR A 230 0.53 -3.49 -3.37
CA THR A 230 1.01 -2.12 -3.16
C THR A 230 0.23 -1.09 -3.96
N GLY A 231 -0.68 -0.38 -3.29
CA GLY A 231 -1.48 0.66 -3.93
C GLY A 231 -0.67 1.84 -4.47
N THR A 232 0.35 2.30 -3.75
CA THR A 232 1.25 3.39 -4.18
C THR A 232 1.97 3.06 -5.47
N ALA A 233 2.63 1.91 -5.54
CA ALA A 233 3.32 1.47 -6.75
C ALA A 233 2.33 1.21 -7.91
N SER A 234 1.16 0.63 -7.63
CA SER A 234 0.12 0.40 -8.65
C SER A 234 -0.35 1.69 -9.31
N GLY A 235 -0.58 2.76 -8.53
CA GLY A 235 -0.94 4.07 -9.07
C GLY A 235 0.19 4.70 -9.88
N ALA A 236 1.44 4.60 -9.40
CA ALA A 236 2.62 5.07 -10.12
C ALA A 236 2.80 4.35 -11.47
N VAL A 237 2.59 3.02 -11.53
CA VAL A 237 2.59 2.25 -12.79
C VAL A 237 1.51 2.74 -13.74
N GLY A 238 0.30 2.99 -13.24
CA GLY A 238 -0.78 3.54 -14.06
C GLY A 238 -0.40 4.90 -14.68
N ALA A 239 0.20 5.78 -13.89
CA ALA A 239 0.67 7.09 -14.37
C ALA A 239 1.83 6.95 -15.38
N TYR A 240 2.76 6.03 -15.14
CA TYR A 240 3.83 5.67 -16.06
C TYR A 240 3.28 5.22 -17.42
N LEU A 241 2.33 4.28 -17.44
CA LEU A 241 1.72 3.78 -18.67
C LEU A 241 1.01 4.88 -19.46
N ARG A 242 0.44 5.87 -18.77
CA ARG A 242 -0.15 7.07 -19.39
C ARG A 242 0.93 7.96 -20.00
N ALA A 243 2.04 8.17 -19.29
CA ALA A 243 3.14 9.03 -19.72
C ALA A 243 3.87 8.49 -20.96
N VAL A 244 4.01 7.17 -21.06
CA VAL A 244 4.66 6.51 -22.22
C VAL A 244 3.69 6.16 -23.37
N ASP A 245 2.43 6.60 -23.27
CA ASP A 245 1.39 6.36 -24.27
C ASP A 245 1.14 4.86 -24.59
N ALA A 246 1.25 3.99 -23.57
CA ALA A 246 1.21 2.53 -23.73
C ALA A 246 -0.08 2.01 -24.39
N PHE A 247 -1.18 2.74 -24.25
CA PHE A 247 -2.50 2.40 -24.78
C PHE A 247 -3.00 3.36 -25.88
N GLY A 248 -2.25 4.41 -26.21
CA GLY A 248 -2.68 5.42 -27.19
C GLY A 248 -4.02 6.09 -26.81
N GLU A 249 -4.91 6.21 -27.81
CA GLU A 249 -6.25 6.78 -27.65
C GLU A 249 -7.20 5.89 -26.83
N ASP A 250 -6.88 4.60 -26.65
CA ASP A 250 -7.70 3.60 -25.97
C ASP A 250 -7.25 3.38 -24.51
N PHE A 251 -6.72 4.43 -23.86
CA PHE A 251 -6.32 4.34 -22.45
C PHE A 251 -7.52 3.98 -21.56
N PRO A 252 -7.43 2.93 -20.71
CA PRO A 252 -8.57 2.43 -19.95
C PRO A 252 -9.03 3.45 -18.89
N ASP A 253 -10.36 3.58 -18.73
CA ASP A 253 -10.97 4.41 -17.68
C ASP A 253 -10.61 3.91 -16.25
N GLU A 254 -10.40 2.61 -16.11
CA GLU A 254 -9.99 1.93 -14.88
C GLU A 254 -9.10 0.74 -15.25
N MET A 255 -7.95 0.61 -14.59
CA MET A 255 -7.08 -0.55 -14.66
C MET A 255 -7.24 -1.38 -13.39
N VAL A 256 -7.05 -2.68 -13.51
CA VAL A 256 -6.98 -3.62 -12.38
C VAL A 256 -5.58 -4.24 -12.37
N LEU A 257 -4.85 -4.05 -11.28
CA LEU A 257 -3.51 -4.57 -11.10
C LEU A 257 -3.58 -5.70 -10.07
N GLU A 258 -3.29 -6.94 -10.50
CA GLU A 258 -3.19 -8.08 -9.60
C GLU A 258 -1.74 -8.24 -9.09
N GLN A 259 -1.58 -8.53 -7.79
CA GLN A 259 -0.28 -8.68 -7.12
C GLN A 259 -0.38 -9.78 -6.04
N GLY A 260 0.75 -10.25 -5.52
CA GLY A 260 0.81 -11.10 -4.31
C GLY A 260 0.50 -12.58 -4.52
N HIS A 261 0.16 -12.99 -5.74
CA HIS A 261 -0.18 -14.38 -6.07
C HIS A 261 0.98 -15.35 -5.83
N PHE A 262 2.23 -14.90 -6.00
CA PHE A 262 3.44 -15.69 -5.73
C PHE A 262 3.86 -15.70 -4.25
N LEU A 263 3.14 -14.97 -3.41
CA LEU A 263 3.28 -14.97 -1.95
C LEU A 263 2.11 -15.68 -1.24
N ASP A 264 1.23 -16.34 -2.00
CA ASP A 264 -0.05 -16.89 -1.51
C ASP A 264 -0.97 -15.84 -0.84
N CYS A 265 -0.77 -14.55 -1.18
CA CYS A 265 -1.57 -13.42 -0.71
C CYS A 265 -2.14 -12.60 -1.89
N PRO A 266 -2.94 -13.20 -2.79
CA PRO A 266 -3.45 -12.50 -3.97
C PRO A 266 -4.33 -11.29 -3.61
N GLY A 267 -4.12 -10.18 -4.31
CA GLY A 267 -5.04 -9.04 -4.26
C GLY A 267 -5.01 -8.19 -5.50
N GLU A 268 -5.96 -7.25 -5.55
CA GLU A 268 -6.27 -6.41 -6.70
C GLU A 268 -6.33 -4.93 -6.30
N VAL A 269 -5.52 -4.11 -6.97
CA VAL A 269 -5.60 -2.65 -6.90
C VAL A 269 -6.32 -2.14 -8.13
N ARG A 270 -7.36 -1.32 -7.92
CA ARG A 270 -8.01 -0.57 -8.98
C ARG A 270 -7.32 0.77 -9.13
N VAL A 271 -6.98 1.15 -10.35
CA VAL A 271 -6.26 2.39 -10.66
C VAL A 271 -7.02 3.20 -11.69
N ARG A 272 -7.16 4.50 -11.45
CA ARG A 272 -7.72 5.45 -12.41
C ARG A 272 -6.73 6.58 -12.61
N VAL A 273 -6.47 6.92 -13.86
CA VAL A 273 -5.53 7.99 -14.24
C VAL A 273 -6.30 9.02 -15.05
N GLY A 274 -6.67 10.12 -14.40
CA GLY A 274 -7.43 11.22 -14.99
C GLY A 274 -6.71 12.56 -14.78
N GLU A 275 -7.43 13.55 -14.25
CA GLU A 275 -6.81 14.78 -13.73
C GLU A 275 -5.89 14.47 -12.55
N ASP A 276 -6.31 13.51 -11.71
CA ASP A 276 -5.51 12.95 -10.62
C ASP A 276 -5.32 11.43 -10.80
N VAL A 277 -4.34 10.86 -10.11
CA VAL A 277 -4.19 9.41 -9.95
C VAL A 277 -4.98 8.97 -8.73
N ARG A 278 -5.86 7.98 -8.92
CA ARG A 278 -6.67 7.42 -7.83
C ARG A 278 -6.46 5.92 -7.74
N VAL A 279 -6.32 5.43 -6.52
CA VAL A 279 -6.24 4.00 -6.24
C VAL A 279 -7.38 3.57 -5.35
N GLY A 280 -7.88 2.36 -5.58
CA GLY A 280 -8.96 1.82 -4.79
C GLY A 280 -8.93 0.31 -4.69
N GLY A 281 -9.72 -0.19 -3.76
CA GLY A 281 -9.77 -1.61 -3.44
C GLY A 281 -10.88 -1.92 -2.45
N ARG A 282 -11.17 -3.20 -2.31
CA ARG A 282 -11.97 -3.72 -1.21
C ARG A 282 -11.05 -4.15 -0.07
N ALA A 283 -11.62 -4.39 1.09
CA ALA A 283 -10.92 -5.06 2.17
C ALA A 283 -11.90 -5.93 2.95
N VAL A 284 -11.36 -6.90 3.69
CA VAL A 284 -12.14 -7.85 4.48
C VAL A 284 -11.50 -8.04 5.86
N GLU A 285 -12.33 -8.08 6.90
CA GLU A 285 -11.86 -8.36 8.26
C GLU A 285 -11.42 -9.83 8.40
N ALA A 286 -10.15 -10.05 8.75
CA ALA A 286 -9.59 -11.38 8.97
C ALA A 286 -9.57 -11.79 10.45
N ILE A 287 -9.28 -10.82 11.32
CA ILE A 287 -9.22 -11.00 12.78
C ILE A 287 -9.95 -9.83 13.42
N SER A 288 -10.82 -10.10 14.40
CA SER A 288 -11.34 -9.08 15.30
C SER A 288 -11.28 -9.49 16.75
N GLY A 289 -11.07 -8.50 17.60
CA GLY A 289 -10.91 -8.74 19.03
C GLY A 289 -10.55 -7.47 19.76
N SER A 290 -9.67 -7.62 20.73
CA SER A 290 -9.25 -6.53 21.60
C SER A 290 -7.82 -6.70 22.06
N ILE A 291 -7.11 -5.60 22.23
CA ILE A 291 -5.79 -5.55 22.85
C ILE A 291 -5.89 -4.91 24.23
N THR A 292 -5.09 -5.40 25.17
CA THR A 292 -4.99 -4.83 26.53
C THR A 292 -3.64 -4.16 26.67
N ILE A 293 -3.64 -2.89 27.07
CA ILE A 293 -2.44 -2.09 27.30
C ILE A 293 -2.41 -1.61 28.76
N ALA A 294 -1.23 -1.23 29.24
CA ALA A 294 -1.11 -0.49 30.49
C ALA A 294 -1.70 0.91 30.33
N GLU A 295 -2.30 1.46 31.39
CA GLU A 295 -2.68 2.88 31.44
C GLU A 295 -1.44 3.74 31.76
N ASP A 296 -1.39 4.96 31.22
CA ASP A 296 -0.31 5.90 31.53
C ASP A 296 -0.43 6.39 32.97
N GLU A 297 0.64 6.27 33.75
CA GLU A 297 0.69 6.72 35.14
C GLU A 297 0.66 8.27 35.28
N ASP A 298 0.67 9.02 34.17
CA ASP A 298 0.98 10.46 34.15
C ASP A 298 -0.23 11.41 34.23
N GLU A 299 -1.49 10.93 34.19
CA GLU A 299 -2.66 11.81 34.35
C GLU A 299 -3.04 12.08 35.83
N ASP A 300 -2.62 11.24 36.77
CA ASP A 300 -2.97 11.38 38.20
C ASP A 300 -1.93 12.15 39.04
N GLY A 301 -0.84 12.63 38.42
CA GLY A 301 0.30 13.26 39.12
C GLY A 301 0.18 14.76 39.41
N LEU A 302 -0.87 15.45 38.93
CA LEU A 302 -1.02 16.91 39.06
C LEU A 302 -2.25 17.33 39.89
N ILE A 303 -2.54 16.64 41.00
CA ILE A 303 -3.33 17.24 42.08
C ILE A 303 -2.65 16.95 43.43
N GLU A 304 -1.94 17.97 43.93
CA GLU A 304 -1.58 18.32 45.33
C GLU A 304 -0.19 19.01 45.29
N ALA A 305 0.03 20.23 45.77
CA ALA A 305 -0.58 20.96 46.88
C ALA A 305 -0.53 22.50 46.69
#